data_AF-A0A925KHN3-F1
#
_entry.id   AF-A0A925KHN3-F1
#
_cell.length_a   1.000
_cell.length_b   1.000
_cell.length_c   1.000
_cell.angle_alpha   90.00
_cell.angle_beta   90.00
_cell.angle_gamma   90.00
#
_symmetry.space_group_name_H-M   'P 1'
#
loop_
_entity.id
_entity.type
_entity.pdbx_description
1 polymer ?
#
loop_
_entity_poly.entity_id
_entity_poly.type
_entity_poly.pdbx_seq_one_letter_code
_entity_poly.pdbx_strand_id
1 'polypeptide(L)'
;MRVYSASDVHAALPWPLLTQALEQAFIAGAQTPLRHAHALSESDSLLLMPAWDERLIVTKLVTVLPDAPHTVQATLVVLSRASGQALAVMDGEAITLRRTAATSALAARHLALPDAHCLLVVGTGRLASWMARAHVALRPALQQVRVWGR
;
A
#
# COMPACT_ATOMS: atom_id res chain seq x y z
N MET A 1 -15.81 -12.56 -11.81
CA MET A 1 -15.02 -11.94 -10.73
C MET A 1 -13.72 -12.72 -10.55
N ARG A 2 -12.58 -12.04 -10.49
CA ARG A 2 -11.24 -12.65 -10.30
C ARG A 2 -10.82 -12.58 -8.83
N VAL A 3 -9.97 -13.50 -8.40
CA VAL A 3 -9.36 -13.46 -7.05
C VAL A 3 -7.85 -13.44 -7.21
N TYR A 4 -7.19 -12.49 -6.57
CA TYR A 4 -5.74 -12.34 -6.61
C TYR A 4 -5.15 -12.53 -5.21
N SER A 5 -4.30 -13.55 -5.09
CA SER A 5 -3.55 -13.85 -3.86
C SER A 5 -2.44 -12.81 -3.62
N ALA A 6 -1.83 -12.85 -2.43
CA ALA A 6 -0.64 -12.04 -2.13
C ALA A 6 0.50 -12.27 -3.14
N SER A 7 0.74 -13.51 -3.58
CA SER A 7 1.76 -13.83 -4.58
C SER A 7 1.44 -13.21 -5.94
N ASP A 8 0.17 -13.27 -6.37
CA ASP A 8 -0.26 -12.66 -7.64
C ASP A 8 -0.06 -11.14 -7.61
N VAL A 9 -0.47 -10.50 -6.50
CA VAL A 9 -0.29 -9.06 -6.28
C VAL A 9 1.20 -8.69 -6.31
N HIS A 10 2.04 -9.44 -5.62
CA HIS A 10 3.48 -9.17 -5.57
C HIS A 10 4.17 -9.35 -6.93
N ALA A 11 3.77 -10.35 -7.71
CA ALA A 11 4.29 -10.57 -9.06
C ALA A 11 3.85 -9.46 -10.04
N ALA A 12 2.62 -8.97 -9.91
CA ALA A 12 2.06 -7.98 -10.83
C ALA A 12 2.53 -6.53 -10.58
N LEU A 13 3.20 -6.25 -9.47
CA LEU A 13 3.54 -4.88 -9.03
C LEU A 13 5.06 -4.62 -8.91
N PRO A 14 5.86 -4.76 -9.99
CA PRO A 14 7.27 -4.41 -9.95
C PRO A 14 7.45 -2.92 -9.63
N TRP A 15 8.52 -2.58 -8.89
CA TRP A 15 8.69 -1.25 -8.30
C TRP A 15 8.60 -0.09 -9.30
N PRO A 16 9.27 -0.12 -10.47
CA PRO A 16 9.20 1.00 -11.41
C PRO A 16 7.78 1.25 -11.93
N LEU A 17 7.06 0.19 -12.31
CA LEU A 17 5.68 0.30 -12.82
C LEU A 17 4.73 0.79 -11.74
N LEU A 18 4.82 0.24 -10.52
CA LEU A 18 3.99 0.66 -9.41
C LEU A 18 4.23 2.14 -9.06
N THR A 19 5.49 2.57 -8.97
CA THR A 19 5.83 3.96 -8.66
C THR A 19 5.39 4.93 -9.74
N GLN A 20 5.54 4.57 -11.02
CA GLN A 20 5.04 5.37 -12.14
C GLN A 20 3.51 5.50 -12.08
N ALA A 21 2.79 4.41 -11.83
CA ALA A 21 1.33 4.44 -11.70
C ALA A 21 0.87 5.30 -10.50
N LEU A 22 1.57 5.22 -9.36
CA LEU A 22 1.28 6.04 -8.19
C LEU A 22 1.53 7.53 -8.47
N GLU A 23 2.62 7.87 -9.14
CA GLU A 23 2.92 9.26 -9.52
C GLU A 23 1.84 9.84 -10.43
N GLN A 24 1.44 9.09 -11.46
CA GLN A 24 0.34 9.48 -12.33
C GLN A 24 -0.97 9.65 -11.55
N ALA A 25 -1.29 8.76 -10.62
CA ALA A 25 -2.48 8.86 -9.79
C ALA A 25 -2.45 10.09 -8.86
N PHE A 26 -1.29 10.45 -8.30
CA PHE A 26 -1.14 11.67 -7.50
C PHE A 26 -1.31 12.94 -8.33
N ILE A 27 -0.86 12.94 -9.59
CA ILE A 27 -1.02 14.07 -10.51
C ILE A 27 -2.47 14.21 -10.98
N ALA A 28 -3.09 13.11 -11.41
CA ALA A 28 -4.46 13.11 -11.93
C ALA A 28 -5.50 13.33 -10.83
N GLY A 29 -5.20 12.88 -9.62
CA GLY A 29 -6.16 12.82 -8.52
C GLY A 29 -7.11 11.64 -8.65
N ALA A 30 -7.78 11.34 -7.55
CA ALA A 30 -8.88 10.39 -7.47
C ALA A 30 -9.82 10.84 -6.36
N GLN A 31 -11.06 10.36 -6.39
CA GLN A 31 -11.98 10.64 -5.28
C GLN A 31 -11.70 9.66 -4.15
N THR A 32 -11.26 10.21 -3.02
CA THR A 32 -10.88 9.47 -1.82
C THR A 32 -11.53 10.13 -0.61
N PRO A 33 -12.79 9.82 -0.29
CA PRO A 33 -13.42 10.37 0.91
C PRO A 33 -12.67 9.93 2.17
N LEU A 34 -12.94 10.60 3.28
CA LEU A 34 -12.40 10.19 4.58
C LEU A 34 -12.78 8.73 4.85
N ARG A 35 -11.81 7.94 5.31
CA ARG A 35 -12.07 6.54 5.69
C ARG A 35 -13.17 6.47 6.74
N HIS A 36 -14.05 5.49 6.60
CA HIS A 36 -14.98 5.15 7.66
C HIS A 36 -14.26 4.26 8.67
N ALA A 37 -14.46 4.54 9.95
CA ALA A 37 -13.92 3.76 11.06
C ALA A 37 -15.07 3.36 11.97
N HIS A 38 -15.27 2.06 12.13
CA HIS A 38 -16.30 1.48 12.99
C HIS A 38 -15.61 0.72 14.11
N ALA A 39 -15.92 1.09 15.36
CA ALA A 39 -15.56 0.27 16.50
C ALA A 39 -16.40 -1.02 16.46
N LEU A 40 -15.75 -2.17 16.57
CA LEU A 40 -16.40 -3.47 16.73
C LEU A 40 -16.45 -3.86 18.22
N SER A 41 -15.47 -3.40 19.00
CA SER A 41 -15.37 -3.51 20.46
C SER A 41 -14.54 -2.32 20.99
N GLU A 42 -14.09 -2.37 22.26
CA GLU A 42 -13.17 -1.35 22.81
C GLU A 42 -11.79 -1.36 22.12
N SER A 43 -11.34 -2.53 21.64
CA SER A 43 -10.02 -2.75 21.05
C SER A 43 -10.05 -3.02 19.54
N ASP A 44 -11.19 -3.50 19.02
CA ASP A 44 -11.34 -3.93 17.64
C ASP A 44 -11.96 -2.87 16.75
N SER A 45 -11.49 -2.77 15.50
CA SER A 45 -12.09 -1.86 14.51
C SER A 45 -12.14 -2.41 13.08
N LEU A 46 -13.14 -1.95 12.34
CA LEU A 46 -13.28 -2.12 10.90
C LEU A 46 -13.12 -0.76 10.21
N LEU A 47 -12.19 -0.70 9.26
CA LEU A 47 -11.97 0.47 8.42
C LEU A 47 -12.44 0.19 6.99
N LEU A 48 -13.25 1.11 6.45
CA LEU A 48 -13.65 1.11 5.04
C LEU A 48 -12.97 2.29 4.35
N MET A 49 -12.19 2.01 3.32
CA MET A 49 -11.46 3.02 2.56
C MET A 49 -11.87 2.95 1.08
N PRO A 50 -12.99 3.58 0.70
CA PRO A 50 -13.39 3.65 -0.68
C PRO A 50 -12.58 4.71 -1.44
N ALA A 51 -12.33 4.43 -2.72
CA ALA A 51 -11.74 5.36 -3.67
C ALA A 51 -12.29 5.07 -5.07
N TRP A 52 -12.41 6.08 -5.93
CA TRP A 52 -12.83 5.88 -7.31
C TRP A 52 -12.25 6.90 -8.29
N ASP A 53 -12.09 6.44 -9.53
CA ASP A 53 -11.82 7.26 -10.71
C ASP A 53 -12.95 7.02 -11.74
N GLU A 54 -12.83 7.52 -12.97
CA GLU A 54 -13.86 7.33 -14.02
C GLU A 54 -14.10 5.88 -14.44
N ARG A 55 -13.25 4.92 -14.03
CA ARG A 55 -13.29 3.54 -14.50
C ARG A 55 -13.61 2.54 -13.40
N LEU A 56 -13.03 2.73 -12.21
CA LEU A 56 -13.03 1.76 -11.13
C LEU A 56 -13.56 2.38 -9.85
N ILE A 57 -14.32 1.59 -9.09
CA ILE A 57 -14.60 1.83 -7.69
C ILE A 57 -13.84 0.76 -6.91
N VAL A 58 -13.10 1.18 -5.90
CA VAL A 58 -12.25 0.31 -5.10
C VAL A 58 -12.54 0.56 -3.63
N THR A 59 -12.81 -0.50 -2.87
CA THR A 59 -12.95 -0.41 -1.41
C THR A 59 -11.95 -1.33 -0.75
N LYS A 60 -11.06 -0.76 0.07
CA LYS A 60 -10.24 -1.54 0.98
C LYS A 60 -10.96 -1.69 2.31
N LEU A 61 -11.17 -2.93 2.70
CA LEU A 61 -11.68 -3.36 3.99
C LEU A 61 -10.48 -3.71 4.87
N VAL A 62 -10.37 -3.13 6.05
CA VAL A 62 -9.28 -3.43 6.99
C VAL A 62 -9.87 -3.78 8.34
N THR A 63 -9.48 -4.91 8.91
CA THR A 63 -9.74 -5.20 10.32
C THR A 63 -8.49 -4.93 11.13
N VAL A 64 -8.67 -4.33 12.30
CA VAL A 64 -7.65 -4.18 13.33
C VAL A 64 -8.16 -4.91 14.56
N LEU A 65 -7.60 -6.08 14.85
CA LEU A 65 -8.02 -7.00 15.90
C LEU A 65 -6.80 -7.36 16.77
N PRO A 66 -6.50 -6.61 17.85
CA PRO A 66 -5.26 -6.77 18.63
C PRO A 66 -4.96 -8.20 19.09
N ASP A 67 -5.99 -8.95 19.48
CA ASP A 67 -5.87 -10.30 20.02
C ASP A 67 -5.88 -11.41 18.95
N ALA A 68 -6.10 -11.05 17.68
CA ALA A 68 -6.04 -12.02 16.58
C ALA A 68 -4.58 -12.40 16.24
N PRO A 69 -4.32 -13.60 15.70
CA PRO A 69 -2.99 -14.00 15.24
C PRO A 69 -2.36 -13.02 14.23
N HIS A 70 -3.21 -12.32 13.48
CA HIS A 70 -2.83 -11.23 12.60
C HIS A 70 -3.60 -9.99 12.98
N THR A 71 -2.93 -9.07 13.69
CA THR A 71 -3.54 -7.85 14.22
C THR A 71 -4.19 -6.98 13.14
N VAL A 72 -3.60 -6.94 11.94
CA VAL A 72 -4.14 -6.17 10.82
C VAL A 72 -4.30 -7.09 9.62
N GLN A 73 -5.52 -7.14 9.09
CA GLN A 73 -5.85 -7.85 7.85
C GLN A 73 -6.56 -6.90 6.90
N ALA A 74 -6.34 -7.07 5.60
CA ALA A 74 -6.97 -6.22 4.61
C ALA A 74 -7.41 -7.01 3.37
N THR A 75 -8.57 -6.65 2.84
CA THR A 75 -9.10 -7.17 1.57
C THR A 75 -9.49 -6.00 0.69
N LEU A 76 -9.20 -6.10 -0.61
CA LEU A 76 -9.55 -5.08 -1.60
C LEU A 76 -10.61 -5.63 -2.54
N VAL A 77 -11.71 -4.90 -2.69
CA VAL A 77 -12.76 -5.19 -3.67
C VAL A 77 -12.72 -4.15 -4.77
N VAL A 78 -12.73 -4.61 -6.02
CA VAL A 78 -12.69 -3.77 -7.23
C VAL A 78 -13.98 -3.98 -8.02
N LEU A 79 -14.68 -2.88 -8.29
CA LEU A 79 -15.91 -2.83 -9.06
C LEU A 79 -15.69 -1.99 -10.32
N SER A 80 -16.42 -2.32 -11.39
CA SER A 80 -16.55 -1.42 -12.53
C SER A 80 -17.41 -0.24 -12.15
N ARG A 81 -16.93 1.00 -12.39
CA ARG A 81 -17.77 2.19 -12.18
C ARG A 81 -18.91 2.27 -13.19
N ALA A 82 -18.71 1.75 -14.41
CA ALA A 82 -19.70 1.81 -15.47
C ALA A 82 -20.91 0.90 -15.22
N SER A 83 -20.70 -0.26 -14.59
CA SER A 83 -21.76 -1.27 -14.42
C SER A 83 -22.04 -1.69 -12.97
N GLY A 84 -21.21 -1.27 -12.01
CA GLY A 84 -21.27 -1.72 -10.63
C GLY A 84 -20.83 -3.17 -10.41
N GLN A 85 -20.49 -3.91 -11.48
CA GLN A 85 -20.12 -5.32 -11.37
C GLN A 85 -18.79 -5.52 -10.64
N ALA A 86 -18.74 -6.54 -9.79
CA ALA A 86 -17.51 -6.96 -9.12
C ALA A 86 -16.52 -7.58 -10.11
N LEU A 87 -15.39 -6.89 -10.29
CA LEU A 87 -14.33 -7.30 -11.19
C LEU A 87 -13.34 -8.21 -10.48
N ALA A 88 -12.91 -7.84 -9.28
CA ALA A 88 -11.91 -8.58 -8.54
C ALA A 88 -11.99 -8.43 -7.02
N VAL A 89 -11.48 -9.44 -6.33
CA VAL A 89 -11.07 -9.38 -4.92
C VAL A 89 -9.56 -9.64 -4.86
N MET A 90 -8.85 -8.84 -4.07
CA MET A 90 -7.38 -8.90 -3.99
C MET A 90 -6.93 -8.94 -2.53
N ASP A 91 -5.79 -9.58 -2.30
CA ASP A 91 -5.07 -9.49 -1.04
C ASP A 91 -4.73 -8.02 -0.72
N GLY A 92 -5.43 -7.47 0.27
CA GLY A 92 -5.34 -6.05 0.59
C GLY A 92 -4.09 -5.71 1.38
N GLU A 93 -3.48 -6.69 2.05
CA GLU A 93 -2.25 -6.51 2.77
C GLU A 93 -1.07 -6.39 1.79
N ALA A 94 -0.95 -7.30 0.83
CA ALA A 94 0.08 -7.29 -0.20
C ALA A 94 0.08 -5.96 -0.98
N ILE A 95 -1.11 -5.47 -1.35
CA ILE A 95 -1.27 -4.15 -1.99
C ILE A 95 -0.85 -3.05 -1.02
N THR A 96 -1.27 -3.11 0.25
CA THR A 96 -0.93 -2.10 1.26
C THR A 96 0.59 -2.01 1.48
N LEU A 97 1.28 -3.13 1.62
CA LEU A 97 2.73 -3.18 1.80
C LEU A 97 3.46 -2.57 0.60
N ARG A 98 3.09 -3.00 -0.62
CA ARG A 98 3.68 -2.52 -1.88
C ARG A 98 3.45 -1.02 -2.07
N ARG A 99 2.20 -0.57 -2.05
CA ARG A 99 1.86 0.84 -2.33
C ARG A 99 2.42 1.77 -1.27
N THR A 100 2.43 1.38 0.01
CA THR A 100 2.93 2.25 1.08
C THR A 100 4.44 2.47 0.92
N ALA A 101 5.20 1.40 0.69
CA ALA A 101 6.64 1.50 0.46
C ALA A 101 6.97 2.24 -0.83
N ALA A 102 6.26 1.97 -1.92
CA ALA A 102 6.46 2.65 -3.20
C ALA A 102 6.13 4.15 -3.13
N THR A 103 5.06 4.54 -2.43
CA THR A 103 4.73 5.95 -2.19
C THR A 103 5.82 6.64 -1.37
N SER A 104 6.33 5.99 -0.31
CA SER A 104 7.46 6.53 0.48
C SER A 104 8.71 6.75 -0.38
N ALA A 105 9.05 5.76 -1.21
CA ALA A 105 10.19 5.86 -2.12
C ALA A 105 10.00 6.91 -3.22
N LEU A 106 8.79 7.06 -3.75
CA LEU A 106 8.43 8.13 -4.67
C LEU A 106 8.63 9.51 -4.03
N ALA A 107 8.15 9.71 -2.79
CA ALA A 107 8.34 10.96 -2.07
C ALA A 107 9.83 11.23 -1.85
N ALA A 108 10.62 10.24 -1.45
CA ALA A 108 12.07 10.38 -1.27
C ALA A 108 12.80 10.71 -2.59
N ARG A 109 12.31 10.24 -3.74
CA ARG A 109 12.88 10.60 -5.05
C ARG A 109 12.77 12.11 -5.33
N HIS A 110 11.72 12.76 -4.82
CA HIS A 110 11.48 14.19 -5.03
C HIS A 110 12.05 15.08 -3.91
N LEU A 111 12.09 14.57 -2.67
CA LEU A 111 12.31 15.41 -1.48
C LEU A 111 13.66 15.18 -0.80
N ALA A 112 14.31 14.03 -1.01
CA ALA A 112 15.58 13.76 -0.35
C ALA A 112 16.77 14.25 -1.18
N LEU A 113 17.90 14.46 -0.51
CA LEU A 113 19.16 14.84 -1.16
C LEU A 113 19.50 13.84 -2.29
N PRO A 114 19.83 14.32 -3.51
CA PRO A 114 20.12 13.45 -4.65
C PRO A 114 21.22 12.41 -4.40
N ASP A 115 22.21 12.76 -3.57
CA ASP A 115 23.40 11.98 -3.22
C ASP A 115 23.28 11.22 -1.88
N ALA A 116 22.08 11.16 -1.28
CA ALA A 116 21.86 10.37 -0.09
C ALA A 116 22.17 8.88 -0.37
N HIS A 117 23.15 8.35 0.37
CA HIS A 117 23.70 7.01 0.19
C HIS A 117 23.36 6.04 1.33
N CYS A 118 22.70 6.53 2.38
CA CYS A 118 22.27 5.72 3.54
C CYS A 118 20.78 5.90 3.82
N LEU A 119 20.07 4.79 4.02
CA LEU A 119 18.69 4.74 4.49
C LEU A 119 18.65 4.16 5.90
N LEU A 120 18.03 4.86 6.85
CA LEU A 120 17.67 4.28 8.15
C LEU A 120 16.19 3.91 8.17
N VAL A 121 15.89 2.64 8.44
CA VAL A 121 14.54 2.14 8.72
C VAL A 121 14.39 1.99 10.23
N VAL A 122 13.46 2.73 10.82
CA VAL A 122 13.14 2.69 12.26
C VAL A 122 11.87 1.86 12.45
N GLY A 123 12.01 0.73 13.14
CA GLY A 123 10.96 -0.27 13.33
C GLY A 123 11.22 -1.56 12.53
N THR A 124 10.80 -2.69 13.10
CA THR A 124 11.00 -4.05 12.57
C THR A 124 9.70 -4.76 12.18
N GLY A 125 8.60 -4.00 12.08
CA GLY A 125 7.30 -4.51 11.67
C GLY A 125 7.24 -4.90 10.19
N ARG A 126 6.07 -5.42 9.75
CA ARG A 126 5.89 -6.00 8.41
C ARG A 126 6.31 -5.07 7.27
N LEU A 127 6.14 -3.76 7.39
CA LEU A 127 6.53 -2.77 6.37
C LEU A 127 8.05 -2.56 6.24
N ALA A 128 8.86 -2.86 7.25
CA ALA A 128 10.27 -2.45 7.31
C ALA A 128 11.09 -2.97 6.11
N SER A 129 10.95 -4.25 5.79
CA SER A 129 11.64 -4.86 4.64
C SER A 129 11.14 -4.31 3.30
N TRP A 130 9.86 -3.96 3.20
CA TRP A 130 9.29 -3.35 1.99
C TRP A 130 9.79 -1.92 1.78
N MET A 131 9.92 -1.13 2.86
CA MET A 131 10.52 0.20 2.80
C MET A 131 11.95 0.12 2.24
N ALA A 132 12.77 -0.78 2.80
CA ALA A 132 14.12 -1.00 2.31
C ALA A 132 14.14 -1.40 0.82
N ARG A 133 13.33 -2.40 0.43
CA ARG A 133 13.24 -2.87 -0.96
C ARG A 133 12.83 -1.79 -1.94
N ALA A 134 11.78 -1.02 -1.63
CA ALA A 134 11.28 0.04 -2.51
C ALA A 134 12.32 1.17 -2.65
N HIS A 135 12.92 1.61 -1.55
CA HIS A 135 13.93 2.67 -1.59
C HIS A 135 15.18 2.24 -2.35
N VAL A 136 15.71 1.04 -2.11
CA VAL A 136 16.87 0.53 -2.86
C VAL A 136 16.56 0.40 -4.35
N ALA A 137 15.37 -0.10 -4.71
CA ALA A 137 14.97 -0.25 -6.10
C ALA A 137 14.80 1.07 -6.86
N LEU A 138 14.43 2.15 -6.16
CA LEU A 138 14.08 3.44 -6.77
C LEU A 138 15.13 4.52 -6.54
N ARG A 139 16.17 4.23 -5.74
CA ARG A 139 17.29 5.13 -5.45
C ARG A 139 18.63 4.40 -5.60
N PRO A 140 19.17 4.32 -6.82
CA PRO A 140 20.42 3.61 -7.12
C PRO A 140 21.65 4.11 -6.34
N ALA A 141 21.63 5.35 -5.84
CA ALA A 141 22.71 5.92 -5.03
C ALA A 141 22.80 5.35 -3.60
N LEU A 142 21.76 4.66 -3.11
CA LEU A 142 21.79 4.04 -1.79
C LEU A 142 22.79 2.87 -1.75
N GLN A 143 23.74 2.96 -0.81
CA GLN A 143 24.78 1.96 -0.59
C GLN A 143 24.60 1.21 0.72
N GLN A 144 23.93 1.83 1.69
CA GLN A 144 23.71 1.25 3.02
C GLN A 144 22.25 1.37 3.45
N VAL A 145 21.70 0.27 3.96
CA VAL A 145 20.43 0.27 4.70
C VAL A 145 20.72 -0.13 6.13
N ARG A 146 20.38 0.74 7.08
CA ARG A 146 20.44 0.46 8.52
C ARG A 146 19.03 0.21 9.03
N VAL A 147 18.87 -0.73 9.94
CA VAL A 147 17.60 -1.02 10.59
C VAL A 147 17.78 -0.87 12.09
N TRP A 148 16.86 -0.17 12.74
CA TRP A 148 16.80 -0.05 14.19
C TRP A 148 15.45 -0.58 14.70
N GLY A 149 15.49 -1.44 15.72
CA GLY A 149 14.32 -2.00 16.39
C GLY A 149 14.48 -1.96 17.90
N ARG A 150 13.36 -2.11 18.61
CA ARG A 150 13.30 -2.26 20.07
C ARG A 150 13.28 -3.74 20.45
#